data_AF-A0AAD7GQS5-F1
#
_entry.id   AF-A0AAD7GQS5-F1
#
_cell.length_a   1.000
_cell.length_b   1.000
_cell.length_c   1.000
_cell.angle_alpha   90.00
_cell.angle_beta   90.00
_cell.angle_gamma   90.00
#
_symmetry.space_group_name_H-M   'P 1'
#
loop_
_entity.id
_entity.type
_entity.pdbx_description
1 polymer ?
#
loop_
_entity_poly.entity_id
_entity_poly.type
_entity_poly.pdbx_seq_one_letter_code
_entity_poly.pdbx_strand_id
1 'polypeptide(L)'
;MALEVEVERARATEALNARDAAIERLSDAYLSLRQKITIIERLQQAPQDKSDVNEQLAALEATVKTLREQLAMATSLNVPLRSVEPPPSYDENGIDHANPGQNPQLVRPASRAPPLRVPRETPPPTRPDRPILDDNDLDYQAQGAPKRTPSPFQVVHTAPKSSEPEDIIKARHALLATIPLPLDPPDDTLKPIVIPAPFTLHEFLANATGTLRNALSNYRVLQELTTSWCPDREEHGYLLTPLFKCSTNPRVATAHRWNMVDVMARMSKPTECFYNKDGNWYYAGVYRAFRLDDLTTKEWEALSAETTQALVRETIAARKNTSPQNMYETTQLYAAGALRVACLGLQCVGFNKAMYRAVLEQAAKCAIAGKWKGTPPPPAPGAGLGAGGVWNAAGDVIDGSGIAGMSIGGNENAPPQSGKAKK
;
A
#
# COMPACT_ATOMS: atom_id res chain seq x y z
N MET A 1 -7.12 58.67 1.26
CA MET A 1 -6.04 58.73 0.24
C MET A 1 -4.63 58.69 0.83
N ALA A 2 -4.09 59.73 1.50
CA ALA A 2 -2.69 59.68 1.98
C ALA A 2 -2.40 58.51 2.96
N LEU A 3 -3.27 58.32 3.96
CA LEU A 3 -3.15 57.22 4.93
C LEU A 3 -3.28 55.82 4.29
N GLU A 4 -4.14 55.66 3.28
CA GLU A 4 -4.29 54.37 2.58
C GLU A 4 -3.03 54.02 1.79
N VAL A 5 -2.38 55.01 1.17
CA VAL A 5 -1.11 54.82 0.47
C VAL A 5 0.00 54.42 1.44
N GLU A 6 0.04 55.00 2.64
CA GLU A 6 1.02 54.61 3.67
C GLU A 6 0.79 53.18 4.19
N VAL A 7 -0.48 52.79 4.42
CA VAL A 7 -0.82 51.43 4.83
C VAL A 7 -0.44 50.41 3.77
N GLU A 8 -0.73 50.69 2.50
CA GLU A 8 -0.35 49.78 1.40
C GLU A 8 1.18 49.70 1.21
N ARG A 9 1.92 50.80 1.42
CA ARG A 9 3.39 50.75 1.45
C ARG A 9 3.92 49.88 2.58
N ALA A 10 3.36 50.00 3.79
CA ALA A 10 3.77 49.18 4.93
C ALA A 10 3.51 47.69 4.67
N ARG A 11 2.35 47.34 4.10
CA ARG A 11 2.02 45.96 3.70
C ARG A 11 2.96 45.42 2.63
N ALA A 12 3.31 46.24 1.64
CA ALA A 12 4.27 45.85 0.60
C ALA A 12 5.66 45.57 1.19
N THR A 13 6.13 46.40 2.12
CA THR A 13 7.40 46.18 2.82
C THR A 13 7.38 44.92 3.67
N GLU A 14 6.29 44.69 4.41
CA GLU A 14 6.12 43.46 5.20
C GLU A 14 6.13 42.20 4.32
N ALA A 15 5.42 42.24 3.18
CA ALA A 15 5.41 41.14 2.22
C ALA A 15 6.80 40.86 1.61
N LEU A 16 7.58 41.89 1.31
CA LEU A 16 8.95 41.74 0.83
C LEU A 16 9.86 41.12 1.91
N ASN A 17 9.78 41.60 3.15
CA ASN A 17 10.55 41.04 4.27
C ASN A 17 10.20 39.57 4.53
N ALA A 18 8.90 39.22 4.47
CA ALA A 18 8.45 37.84 4.62
C ALA A 18 8.96 36.93 3.50
N ARG A 19 8.99 37.43 2.26
CA ARG A 19 9.57 36.72 1.11
C ARG A 19 11.06 36.47 1.31
N ASP A 20 11.81 37.49 1.70
CA ASP A 20 13.26 37.38 1.84
C ASP A 20 13.63 36.41 2.98
N ALA A 21 12.90 36.43 4.10
CA ALA A 21 13.05 35.45 5.17
C ALA A 21 12.70 34.01 4.73
N ALA A 22 11.74 33.83 3.82
CA ALA A 22 11.43 32.52 3.25
C ALA A 22 12.54 32.02 2.31
N ILE A 23 13.13 32.92 1.51
CA ILE A 23 14.27 32.61 0.64
C ILE A 23 15.48 32.20 1.47
N GLU A 24 15.76 32.89 2.57
CA GLU A 24 16.85 32.56 3.50
C GLU A 24 16.68 31.15 4.09
N ARG A 25 15.49 30.81 4.60
CA ARG A 25 15.20 29.46 5.13
C ARG A 25 15.34 28.36 4.08
N LEU A 26 14.97 28.63 2.83
CA LEU A 26 15.14 27.68 1.73
C LEU A 26 16.62 27.50 1.38
N SER A 27 17.41 28.57 1.41
CA SER A 27 18.87 28.51 1.24
C SER A 27 19.54 27.67 2.33
N ASP A 28 19.18 27.86 3.60
CA ASP A 28 19.70 27.07 4.72
C ASP A 28 19.33 25.59 4.60
N ALA A 29 18.08 25.30 4.23
CA ALA A 29 17.63 23.94 3.99
C ALA A 29 18.41 23.27 2.85
N TYR A 30 18.70 24.02 1.77
CA TYR A 30 19.50 23.52 0.65
C TYR A 30 20.94 23.20 1.06
N LEU A 31 21.59 24.06 1.84
CA LEU A 31 22.93 23.82 2.38
C LEU A 31 22.96 22.60 3.31
N SER A 32 21.96 22.47 4.20
CA SER A 32 21.81 21.31 5.09
C SER A 32 21.65 20.01 4.30
N LEU A 33 20.86 20.03 3.23
CA LEU A 33 20.63 18.88 2.37
C LEU A 33 21.91 18.47 1.63
N ARG A 34 22.66 19.43 1.07
CA ARG A 34 23.99 19.16 0.49
C ARG A 34 24.95 18.53 1.50
N GLN A 35 25.03 19.08 2.71
CA GLN A 35 25.89 18.54 3.76
C GLN A 35 25.53 17.09 4.10
N LYS A 36 24.24 16.78 4.21
CA LYS A 36 23.77 15.40 4.48
C LYS A 36 24.07 14.45 3.32
N ILE A 37 23.96 14.89 2.07
CA ILE A 37 24.36 14.09 0.89
C ILE A 37 25.85 13.73 1.01
N THR A 38 26.72 14.71 1.29
CA THR A 38 28.16 14.45 1.46
C THR A 38 28.45 13.46 2.60
N ILE A 39 27.70 13.53 3.71
CA ILE A 39 27.82 12.56 4.81
C ILE A 39 27.40 11.15 4.34
N ILE A 40 26.28 11.03 3.62
CA ILE A 40 25.81 9.76 3.07
C ILE A 40 26.84 9.17 2.11
N GLU A 41 27.41 9.98 1.22
CA GLU A 41 28.47 9.54 0.29
C GLU A 41 29.70 9.01 1.04
N ARG A 42 30.14 9.71 2.09
CA ARG A 42 31.23 9.23 2.96
C ARG A 42 30.89 7.91 3.64
N LEU A 43 29.68 7.77 4.18
CA LEU A 43 29.22 6.54 4.82
C LEU A 43 29.05 5.39 3.82
N GLN A 44 28.78 5.69 2.55
CA GLN A 44 28.71 4.71 1.46
C GLN A 44 30.07 4.35 0.86
N GLN A 45 31.11 5.17 1.07
CA GLN A 45 32.50 4.87 0.71
C GLN A 45 33.26 4.12 1.82
N ALA A 46 32.94 4.39 3.09
CA ALA A 46 33.44 3.64 4.25
C ALA A 46 33.17 2.10 4.30
N PRO A 47 32.24 1.47 3.53
CA PRO A 47 32.08 0.02 3.53
C PRO A 47 33.25 -0.74 2.90
N GLN A 48 34.22 -0.08 2.26
CA GLN A 48 35.41 -0.76 1.74
C GLN A 48 36.35 -1.27 2.83
N ASP A 49 36.31 -0.73 4.05
CA ASP A 49 37.12 -1.26 5.17
C ASP A 49 36.48 -2.50 5.83
N LYS A 50 35.26 -2.90 5.43
CA LYS A 50 34.64 -4.15 5.90
C LYS A 50 35.17 -5.39 5.18
N SER A 51 35.87 -5.25 4.05
CA SER A 51 36.54 -6.40 3.42
C SER A 51 37.69 -6.91 4.29
N ASP A 52 38.46 -6.00 4.90
CA ASP A 52 39.57 -6.36 5.79
C ASP A 52 39.07 -7.05 7.06
N VAL A 53 37.94 -6.61 7.61
CA VAL A 53 37.32 -7.27 8.77
C VAL A 53 36.82 -8.67 8.41
N ASN A 54 36.21 -8.85 7.24
CA ASN A 54 35.78 -10.18 6.78
C ASN A 54 36.96 -11.11 6.48
N GLU A 55 38.07 -10.59 5.95
CA GLU A 55 39.29 -11.37 5.71
C GLU A 55 39.97 -11.78 7.02
N GLN A 56 40.02 -10.88 8.02
CA GLN A 56 40.47 -11.20 9.38
C GLN A 56 39.56 -12.22 10.07
N LEU A 57 38.23 -12.12 9.87
CA LEU A 57 37.29 -13.09 10.43
C LEU A 57 37.48 -14.48 9.81
N ALA A 58 37.68 -14.55 8.49
CA ALA A 58 37.97 -15.80 7.79
C ALA A 58 39.31 -16.42 8.24
N ALA A 59 40.35 -15.60 8.46
CA ALA A 59 41.63 -16.05 9.01
C ALA A 59 41.50 -16.58 10.45
N LEU A 60 40.66 -15.93 11.26
CA LEU A 60 40.39 -16.36 12.64
C LEU A 60 39.61 -17.68 12.67
N GLU A 61 38.59 -17.84 11.81
CA GLU A 61 37.84 -19.09 11.68
C GLU A 61 38.74 -20.26 11.27
N ALA A 62 39.67 -20.04 10.32
CA ALA A 62 40.65 -21.05 9.93
C ALA A 62 41.53 -21.47 11.11
N THR A 63 41.99 -20.51 11.93
CA THR A 63 42.81 -20.78 13.11
C THR A 63 42.05 -21.58 14.17
N VAL A 64 40.79 -21.22 14.45
CA VAL A 64 39.93 -21.96 15.39
C VAL A 64 39.72 -23.40 14.91
N LYS A 65 39.55 -23.61 13.60
CA LYS A 65 39.42 -24.95 13.03
C LYS A 65 40.68 -25.80 13.28
N THR A 66 41.86 -25.26 12.99
CA THR A 66 43.14 -25.96 13.24
C THR A 66 43.33 -26.31 14.72
N LEU A 67 42.99 -25.41 15.64
CA LEU A 67 43.09 -25.67 17.08
C LEU A 67 42.14 -26.79 17.54
N ARG A 68 40.92 -26.83 16.99
CA ARG A 68 39.97 -27.92 17.27
C ARG A 68 40.48 -29.27 16.78
N GLU A 69 41.08 -29.31 15.59
CA GLU A 69 41.71 -30.53 15.05
C GLU A 69 42.87 -31.00 15.93
N GLN A 70 43.72 -30.09 16.42
CA GLN A 70 44.81 -30.41 17.34
C GLN A 70 44.30 -30.94 18.69
N LEU A 71 43.24 -30.33 19.25
CA LEU A 71 42.59 -30.81 20.48
C LEU A 71 42.00 -32.21 20.30
N ALA A 72 41.39 -32.49 19.15
CA ALA A 72 40.86 -33.81 18.84
C ALA A 72 41.98 -34.87 18.78
N MET A 73 43.13 -34.55 18.19
CA MET A 73 44.30 -35.43 18.18
C MET A 73 44.95 -35.60 19.57
N ALA A 74 45.00 -34.55 20.38
CA ALA A 74 45.52 -34.64 21.75
C ALA A 74 44.61 -35.49 22.64
N THR A 75 43.29 -35.40 22.42
CA THR A 75 42.29 -36.19 23.16
C THR A 75 42.36 -37.67 22.78
N SER A 76 42.66 -38.02 21.51
CA SER A 76 42.80 -39.42 21.10
C SER A 76 44.06 -40.11 21.62
N LEU A 77 45.08 -39.33 22.02
CA LEU A 77 46.32 -39.84 22.63
C LEU A 77 46.26 -39.93 24.16
N ASN A 78 45.19 -39.43 24.80
CA ASN A 78 45.10 -39.43 26.26
C ASN A 78 44.43 -40.71 26.78
N VAL A 79 45.23 -41.48 27.52
CA VAL A 79 44.93 -42.75 28.18
C VAL A 79 43.76 -42.60 29.19
N PRO A 80 42.88 -43.60 29.34
CA PRO A 80 41.68 -43.48 30.17
C PRO A 80 42.03 -43.23 31.64
N LEU A 81 41.77 -42.00 32.10
CA LEU A 81 41.69 -41.70 33.53
C LEU A 81 40.44 -42.37 34.09
N ARG A 82 40.68 -43.18 35.13
CA ARG A 82 39.70 -43.93 35.91
C ARG A 82 38.47 -43.10 36.28
N SER A 83 37.31 -43.73 36.18
CA SER A 83 36.01 -43.21 36.60
C SER A 83 36.05 -42.74 38.05
N VAL A 84 35.92 -41.44 38.25
CA VAL A 84 35.56 -40.88 39.55
C VAL A 84 34.04 -40.81 39.62
N GLU A 85 33.53 -41.44 40.65
CA GLU A 85 32.13 -41.58 41.05
C GLU A 85 31.43 -40.21 41.17
N PRO A 86 30.20 -40.05 40.65
CA PRO A 86 29.48 -38.78 40.74
C PRO A 86 29.03 -38.47 42.17
N PRO A 87 29.11 -37.21 42.62
CA PRO A 87 28.67 -36.82 43.96
C PRO A 87 27.14 -36.86 44.10
N PRO A 88 26.63 -37.01 45.34
CA PRO A 88 25.21 -37.24 45.61
C PRO A 88 24.36 -36.01 45.29
N SER A 89 23.23 -36.20 44.61
CA SER A 89 22.21 -35.15 44.46
C SER A 89 21.39 -35.03 45.75
N TYR A 90 21.29 -33.80 46.26
CA TYR A 90 20.31 -33.46 47.30
C TYR A 90 19.01 -33.02 46.61
N ASP A 91 17.95 -33.80 46.82
CA ASP A 91 16.57 -33.36 46.57
C ASP A 91 16.14 -32.42 47.71
N GLU A 92 15.77 -31.18 47.37
CA GLU A 92 15.21 -30.22 48.32
C GLU A 92 13.71 -30.04 48.03
N ASN A 93 12.91 -30.51 48.98
CA ASN A 93 11.46 -30.35 49.12
C ASN A 93 11.10 -28.84 49.13
N GLY A 94 10.04 -28.39 48.46
CA GLY A 94 8.67 -28.50 48.96
C GLY A 94 8.23 -27.18 49.61
N ILE A 95 7.48 -26.34 48.87
CA ILE A 95 6.69 -25.25 49.44
C ILE A 95 5.32 -25.22 48.73
N ASP A 96 4.34 -25.78 49.44
CA ASP A 96 2.91 -25.54 49.25
C ASP A 96 2.57 -24.10 49.66
N HIS A 97 1.83 -23.36 48.83
CA HIS A 97 1.05 -22.22 49.32
C HIS A 97 -0.37 -22.20 48.77
N ALA A 98 -1.27 -22.15 49.74
CA ALA A 98 -2.71 -22.25 49.70
C ALA A 98 -3.44 -21.10 48.98
N ASN A 99 -4.58 -21.50 48.43
CA ASN A 99 -5.74 -20.70 48.08
C ASN A 99 -6.46 -20.18 49.35
N PRO A 100 -6.98 -18.95 49.36
CA PRO A 100 -8.38 -18.79 49.77
C PRO A 100 -9.14 -17.72 48.96
N GLY A 101 -10.38 -18.05 48.59
CA GLY A 101 -11.34 -17.09 48.05
C GLY A 101 -12.03 -16.27 49.15
N GLN A 102 -12.55 -15.10 48.77
CA GLN A 102 -13.85 -14.57 49.22
C GLN A 102 -14.21 -13.26 48.50
N ASN A 103 -15.43 -13.24 47.99
CA ASN A 103 -16.18 -12.07 47.54
C ASN A 103 -16.68 -11.28 48.77
N PRO A 104 -16.81 -9.94 48.70
CA PRO A 104 -18.18 -9.42 48.79
C PRO A 104 -18.48 -8.18 47.94
N GLN A 105 -19.77 -8.06 47.60
CA GLN A 105 -20.45 -6.87 47.08
C GLN A 105 -20.22 -5.62 47.94
N LEU A 106 -20.26 -4.41 47.34
CA LEU A 106 -21.31 -3.40 47.59
C LEU A 106 -21.07 -2.07 46.83
N VAL A 107 -22.20 -1.46 46.42
CA VAL A 107 -22.49 -0.01 46.21
C VAL A 107 -21.96 0.70 44.95
N ARG A 108 -22.91 0.93 44.02
CA ARG A 108 -22.96 2.07 43.10
C ARG A 108 -23.56 3.29 43.81
N PRO A 109 -23.07 4.51 43.50
CA PRO A 109 -23.92 5.69 43.49
C PRO A 109 -24.06 6.28 42.08
N ALA A 110 -25.24 6.84 41.85
CA ALA A 110 -25.62 7.57 40.65
C ALA A 110 -25.24 9.07 40.75
N SER A 111 -25.18 9.69 39.57
CA SER A 111 -25.44 11.12 39.30
C SER A 111 -24.34 12.15 39.61
N ARG A 112 -23.84 12.81 38.55
CA ARG A 112 -23.92 14.28 38.40
C ARG A 112 -23.49 14.76 37.02
N ALA A 113 -24.27 15.69 36.47
CA ALA A 113 -24.03 16.41 35.23
C ALA A 113 -22.80 17.35 35.32
N PRO A 114 -22.13 17.66 34.19
CA PRO A 114 -21.05 18.65 34.17
C PRO A 114 -21.59 20.08 34.05
N PRO A 115 -21.02 21.07 34.79
CA PRO A 115 -21.36 22.47 34.63
C PRO A 115 -20.60 23.14 33.47
N LEU A 116 -21.24 24.13 32.87
CA LEU A 116 -20.69 25.06 31.88
C LEU A 116 -19.45 25.78 32.43
N ARG A 117 -18.32 25.68 31.69
CA ARG A 117 -17.10 26.46 31.96
C ARG A 117 -16.98 27.64 30.99
N VAL A 118 -16.75 28.81 31.56
CA VAL A 118 -16.43 30.08 30.92
C VAL A 118 -14.95 30.06 30.47
N PRO A 119 -14.56 30.73 29.36
CA PRO A 119 -13.18 30.72 28.87
C PRO A 119 -12.24 31.52 29.78
N ARG A 120 -11.13 30.90 30.19
CA ARG A 120 -10.01 31.56 30.85
C ARG A 120 -8.82 31.52 29.91
N GLU A 121 -8.31 32.69 29.54
CA GLU A 121 -7.11 32.84 28.72
C GLU A 121 -5.89 32.29 29.46
N THR A 122 -5.13 31.42 28.78
CA THR A 122 -3.84 30.90 29.24
C THR A 122 -2.73 31.32 28.28
N PRO A 123 -1.59 31.82 28.78
CA PRO A 123 -0.41 32.14 27.99
C PRO A 123 0.31 30.87 27.46
N PRO A 124 1.18 31.00 26.43
CA PRO A 124 1.74 29.86 25.70
C PRO A 124 2.75 29.05 26.52
N PRO A 125 2.85 27.73 26.30
CA PRO A 125 3.76 26.86 27.03
C PRO A 125 5.20 26.95 26.49
N THR A 126 6.14 27.13 27.41
CA THR A 126 7.57 26.94 27.26
C THR A 126 7.90 25.47 26.99
N ARG A 127 8.80 25.21 26.03
CA ARG A 127 9.33 23.89 25.66
C ARG A 127 10.07 23.24 26.84
N PRO A 128 9.86 21.94 27.12
CA PRO A 128 10.79 21.14 27.91
C PRO A 128 11.83 20.45 27.00
N ASP A 129 13.08 20.51 27.44
CA ASP A 129 14.23 19.81 26.89
C ASP A 129 14.03 18.29 26.90
N ARG A 130 14.45 17.62 25.82
CA ARG A 130 14.47 16.16 25.73
C ARG A 130 15.80 15.60 26.21
N PRO A 131 15.81 14.55 27.04
CA PRO A 131 17.02 13.84 27.39
C PRO A 131 17.50 12.95 26.24
N ILE A 132 18.82 12.90 26.13
CA ILE A 132 19.62 11.99 25.32
C ILE A 132 19.35 10.55 25.82
N LEU A 133 19.01 9.64 24.89
CA LEU A 133 18.95 8.21 25.18
C LEU A 133 20.13 7.53 24.50
N ASP A 134 20.88 6.83 25.33
CA ASP A 134 22.02 5.98 25.00
C ASP A 134 21.60 4.79 24.13
N ASP A 135 22.37 4.57 23.07
CA ASP A 135 22.44 3.32 22.31
C ASP A 135 23.19 2.27 23.15
N ASN A 136 22.59 1.10 23.37
CA ASN A 136 23.36 -0.13 23.51
C ASN A 136 22.51 -1.39 23.30
N ASP A 137 23.18 -2.33 22.62
CA ASP A 137 23.00 -3.77 22.60
C ASP A 137 21.74 -4.39 22.00
N LEU A 138 21.91 -5.00 20.82
CA LEU A 138 21.39 -6.32 20.51
C LEU A 138 22.19 -6.95 19.36
N ASP A 139 23.19 -7.76 19.73
CA ASP A 139 23.85 -8.73 18.86
C ASP A 139 22.87 -9.83 18.46
N TYR A 140 22.61 -9.98 17.16
CA TYR A 140 21.86 -11.12 16.61
C TYR A 140 22.70 -11.82 15.53
N GLN A 141 23.06 -13.07 15.84
CA GLN A 141 23.87 -13.96 15.00
C GLN A 141 23.26 -14.17 13.62
N ALA A 142 24.05 -13.91 12.58
CA ALA A 142 23.72 -14.15 11.19
C ALA A 142 24.07 -15.58 10.78
N GLN A 143 23.07 -16.35 10.33
CA GLN A 143 23.27 -17.57 9.55
C GLN A 143 22.65 -17.37 8.17
N GLY A 144 23.47 -17.54 7.12
CA GLY A 144 23.12 -17.74 5.72
C GLY A 144 22.26 -16.65 5.07
N ALA A 145 22.88 -15.69 4.36
CA ALA A 145 22.16 -14.60 3.69
C ALA A 145 21.26 -15.12 2.54
N PRO A 146 19.91 -15.14 2.68
CA PRO A 146 19.05 -15.22 1.52
C PRO A 146 19.22 -13.94 0.69
N LYS A 147 19.04 -14.01 -0.64
CA LYS A 147 18.93 -12.83 -1.52
C LYS A 147 18.02 -11.81 -0.82
N ARG A 148 18.58 -10.68 -0.41
CA ARG A 148 17.86 -9.63 0.32
C ARG A 148 16.60 -9.27 -0.47
N THR A 149 15.44 -9.69 0.03
CA THR A 149 14.19 -9.14 -0.46
C THR A 149 14.23 -7.64 -0.17
N PRO A 150 14.05 -6.77 -1.18
CA PRO A 150 14.06 -5.33 -0.97
C PRO A 150 13.08 -4.97 0.13
N SER A 151 13.49 -4.05 1.00
CA SER A 151 12.61 -3.51 2.04
C SER A 151 11.32 -3.02 1.36
N PRO A 152 10.12 -3.28 1.92
CA PRO A 152 8.84 -2.93 1.29
C PRO A 152 8.67 -1.43 1.01
N PHE A 153 9.55 -0.59 1.54
CA PHE A 153 9.57 0.87 1.33
C PHE A 153 10.61 1.34 0.33
N GLN A 154 11.46 0.45 -0.19
CA GLN A 154 12.46 0.83 -1.17
C GLN A 154 11.78 0.97 -2.53
N VAL A 155 11.81 2.19 -3.08
CA VAL A 155 11.39 2.43 -4.46
C VAL A 155 12.39 1.71 -5.35
N VAL A 156 11.88 0.79 -6.15
CA VAL A 156 12.66 0.10 -7.16
C VAL A 156 12.75 1.03 -8.35
N HIS A 157 13.85 1.75 -8.44
CA HIS A 157 14.14 2.60 -9.56
C HIS A 157 14.45 1.74 -10.78
N THR A 158 13.55 1.76 -11.75
CA THR A 158 13.92 1.46 -13.12
C THR A 158 14.70 2.67 -13.58
N ALA A 159 15.94 2.51 -14.02
CA ALA A 159 16.69 3.62 -14.62
C ALA A 159 16.52 3.54 -16.15
N PRO A 160 15.38 3.92 -16.75
CA PRO A 160 15.32 4.04 -18.18
C PRO A 160 16.27 5.17 -18.58
N LYS A 161 17.13 4.90 -19.57
CA LYS A 161 17.96 5.93 -20.19
C LYS A 161 17.14 6.91 -21.03
N SER A 162 15.88 6.57 -21.32
CA SER A 162 14.96 7.27 -22.20
C SER A 162 13.82 7.93 -21.42
N SER A 163 13.37 9.08 -21.91
CA SER A 163 12.19 9.78 -21.39
C SER A 163 10.90 9.42 -22.13
N GLU A 164 10.97 8.54 -23.12
CA GLU A 164 9.82 8.17 -23.94
C GLU A 164 8.92 7.17 -23.18
N PRO A 165 7.59 7.40 -23.11
CA PRO A 165 6.67 6.57 -22.33
C PRO A 165 6.75 5.07 -22.65
N GLU A 166 6.86 4.73 -23.93
CA GLU A 166 6.93 3.34 -24.39
C GLU A 166 8.17 2.61 -23.84
N ASP A 167 9.33 3.29 -23.81
CA ASP A 167 10.57 2.74 -23.27
C ASP A 167 10.48 2.54 -21.75
N ILE A 168 9.82 3.47 -21.04
CA ILE A 168 9.61 3.37 -19.59
C ILE A 168 8.68 2.20 -19.28
N ILE A 169 7.56 2.05 -20.00
CA ILE A 169 6.63 0.93 -19.86
C ILE A 169 7.35 -0.39 -20.12
N LYS A 170 8.13 -0.47 -21.21
CA LYS A 170 8.93 -1.65 -21.55
C LYS A 170 9.96 -1.98 -20.47
N ALA A 171 10.61 -0.97 -19.89
CA ALA A 171 11.55 -1.18 -18.78
C ALA A 171 10.86 -1.72 -17.52
N ARG A 172 9.66 -1.23 -17.19
CA ARG A 172 8.85 -1.77 -16.07
C ARG A 172 8.44 -3.22 -16.33
N HIS A 173 7.97 -3.55 -17.53
CA HIS A 173 7.64 -4.93 -17.90
C HIS A 173 8.85 -5.85 -17.87
N ALA A 174 10.00 -5.40 -18.38
CA ALA A 174 11.25 -6.16 -18.31
C ALA A 174 11.64 -6.45 -16.86
N LEU A 175 11.51 -5.47 -15.95
CA LEU A 175 11.74 -5.68 -14.52
C LEU A 175 10.79 -6.71 -13.94
N LEU A 176 9.48 -6.60 -14.22
CA LEU A 176 8.47 -7.54 -13.74
C LEU A 176 8.72 -8.97 -14.25
N ALA A 177 9.18 -9.13 -15.49
CA ALA A 177 9.51 -10.44 -16.08
C ALA A 177 10.67 -11.15 -15.37
N THR A 178 11.56 -10.41 -14.69
CA THR A 178 12.67 -10.99 -13.91
C THR A 178 12.25 -11.55 -12.54
N ILE A 179 11.04 -11.22 -12.08
CA ILE A 179 10.55 -11.65 -10.78
C ILE A 179 10.22 -13.15 -10.84
N PRO A 180 10.68 -13.96 -9.87
CA PRO A 180 10.39 -15.40 -9.87
C PRO A 180 8.92 -15.66 -9.56
N LEU A 181 8.35 -16.63 -10.29
CA LEU A 181 7.01 -17.15 -10.01
C LEU A 181 7.01 -18.04 -8.75
N PRO A 182 5.86 -18.12 -8.05
CA PRO A 182 5.68 -19.13 -7.01
C PRO A 182 5.77 -20.55 -7.59
N LEU A 183 6.15 -21.52 -6.75
CA LEU A 183 6.28 -22.93 -7.15
C LEU A 183 4.96 -23.55 -7.67
N ASP A 184 3.83 -23.03 -7.20
CA ASP A 184 2.48 -23.45 -7.59
C ASP A 184 1.77 -22.30 -8.33
N PRO A 185 2.07 -22.05 -9.62
CA PRO A 185 1.32 -21.09 -10.40
C PRO A 185 -0.16 -21.52 -10.53
N PRO A 186 -1.07 -20.57 -10.79
CA PRO A 186 -2.44 -20.91 -11.18
C PRO A 186 -2.44 -21.80 -12.43
N ASP A 187 -3.49 -22.61 -12.59
CA ASP A 187 -3.71 -23.31 -13.86
C ASP A 187 -3.85 -22.26 -14.99
N ASP A 188 -3.29 -22.54 -16.17
CA ASP A 188 -3.26 -21.64 -17.34
C ASP A 188 -4.65 -21.14 -17.79
N THR A 189 -5.73 -21.76 -17.32
CA THR A 189 -7.11 -21.39 -17.66
C THR A 189 -7.94 -21.09 -16.41
N LEU A 190 -7.92 -19.82 -15.99
CA LEU A 190 -8.82 -19.33 -14.94
C LEU A 190 -10.27 -19.33 -15.42
N LYS A 191 -11.18 -19.79 -14.56
CA LYS A 191 -12.62 -19.75 -14.84
C LYS A 191 -13.19 -18.40 -14.41
N PRO A 192 -14.03 -17.77 -15.23
CA PRO A 192 -14.68 -16.51 -14.85
C PRO A 192 -15.65 -16.73 -13.69
N ILE A 193 -15.67 -15.77 -12.77
CA ILE A 193 -16.64 -15.64 -11.68
C ILE A 193 -17.88 -14.98 -12.29
N VAL A 194 -18.90 -15.79 -12.60
CA VAL A 194 -20.16 -15.30 -13.18
C VAL A 194 -21.03 -14.70 -12.08
N ILE A 195 -21.17 -13.38 -12.10
CA ILE A 195 -22.00 -12.63 -11.16
C ILE A 195 -23.31 -12.22 -11.86
N PRO A 196 -24.48 -12.62 -11.35
CA PRO A 196 -25.75 -12.21 -11.93
C PRO A 196 -25.92 -10.68 -11.89
N ALA A 197 -26.37 -10.08 -12.99
CA ALA A 197 -26.84 -8.70 -12.95
C ALA A 197 -28.03 -8.57 -11.97
N PRO A 198 -28.17 -7.43 -11.26
CA PRO A 198 -27.38 -6.20 -11.35
C PRO A 198 -26.23 -6.12 -10.34
N PHE A 199 -25.78 -7.24 -9.76
CA PHE A 199 -24.86 -7.21 -8.63
C PHE A 199 -23.41 -6.92 -9.05
N THR A 200 -22.72 -6.17 -8.20
CA THR A 200 -21.27 -5.90 -8.36
C THR A 200 -20.43 -7.00 -7.70
N LEU A 201 -19.13 -7.07 -8.03
CA LEU A 201 -18.19 -7.96 -7.33
C LEU A 201 -18.12 -7.65 -5.84
N HIS A 202 -18.19 -6.37 -5.45
CA HIS A 202 -18.14 -6.00 -4.04
C HIS A 202 -19.35 -6.49 -3.27
N GLU A 203 -20.55 -6.36 -3.83
CA GLU A 203 -21.78 -6.89 -3.23
C GLU A 203 -21.75 -8.43 -3.16
N PHE A 204 -21.21 -9.08 -4.19
CA PHE A 204 -21.04 -10.53 -4.21
C PHE A 204 -20.14 -11.02 -3.08
N LEU A 205 -18.94 -10.46 -2.97
CA LEU A 205 -17.96 -10.87 -1.97
C LEU A 205 -18.40 -10.47 -0.55
N ALA A 206 -19.11 -9.35 -0.39
CA ALA A 206 -19.66 -8.93 0.91
C ALA A 206 -20.71 -9.91 1.46
N ASN A 207 -21.42 -10.62 0.57
CA ASN A 207 -22.41 -11.65 0.93
C ASN A 207 -21.80 -13.04 1.20
N ALA A 208 -20.47 -13.18 1.11
CA ALA A 208 -19.80 -14.41 1.52
C ALA A 208 -20.12 -14.76 2.98
N THR A 209 -20.26 -16.05 3.28
CA THR A 209 -20.56 -16.55 4.63
C THR A 209 -19.43 -17.40 5.19
N GLY A 210 -19.40 -17.56 6.52
CA GLY A 210 -18.46 -18.43 7.22
C GLY A 210 -16.99 -18.01 7.05
N THR A 211 -16.13 -18.99 6.81
CA THR A 211 -14.67 -18.81 6.70
C THR A 211 -14.25 -17.98 5.49
N LEU A 212 -15.01 -18.04 4.39
CA LEU A 212 -14.74 -17.30 3.16
C LEU A 212 -14.81 -15.79 3.40
N ARG A 213 -15.79 -15.32 4.17
CA ARG A 213 -15.93 -13.91 4.55
C ARG A 213 -14.70 -13.38 5.28
N ASN A 214 -14.17 -14.17 6.22
CA ASN A 214 -13.00 -13.79 7.00
C ASN A 214 -11.74 -13.71 6.13
N ALA A 215 -11.59 -14.66 5.20
CA ALA A 215 -10.48 -14.70 4.27
C ALA A 215 -10.55 -13.55 3.23
N LEU A 216 -11.75 -13.07 2.90
CA LEU A 216 -12.00 -11.89 2.07
C LEU A 216 -12.05 -10.57 2.85
N SER A 217 -11.54 -10.50 4.08
CA SER A 217 -11.59 -9.24 4.85
C SER A 217 -10.72 -8.12 4.26
N ASN A 218 -9.68 -8.47 3.48
CA ASN A 218 -8.70 -7.54 2.96
C ASN A 218 -8.41 -7.75 1.46
N TYR A 219 -9.39 -8.21 0.67
CA TYR A 219 -9.17 -8.37 -0.76
C TYR A 219 -8.98 -7.03 -1.49
N ARG A 220 -8.38 -7.09 -2.68
CA ARG A 220 -8.27 -5.95 -3.59
C ARG A 220 -8.84 -6.28 -4.96
N VAL A 221 -9.47 -5.28 -5.56
CA VAL A 221 -9.94 -5.31 -6.94
C VAL A 221 -8.96 -4.52 -7.79
N LEU A 222 -8.46 -5.17 -8.84
CA LEU A 222 -7.58 -4.63 -9.85
C LEU A 222 -8.45 -4.24 -11.06
N GLN A 223 -8.58 -2.95 -11.29
CA GLN A 223 -9.37 -2.44 -12.40
C GLN A 223 -8.57 -2.55 -13.69
N GLU A 224 -9.22 -2.98 -14.77
CA GLU A 224 -8.59 -3.17 -16.09
C GLU A 224 -7.92 -1.89 -16.59
N LEU A 225 -8.63 -0.75 -16.50
CA LEU A 225 -8.14 0.54 -16.99
C LEU A 225 -6.88 1.04 -16.29
N THR A 226 -6.61 0.62 -15.05
CA THR A 226 -5.48 1.11 -14.24
C THR A 226 -4.45 0.04 -13.96
N THR A 227 -4.64 -1.19 -14.47
CA THR A 227 -3.73 -2.31 -14.23
C THR A 227 -3.14 -2.78 -15.56
N SER A 228 -1.81 -2.84 -15.63
CA SER A 228 -1.10 -3.37 -16.80
C SER A 228 -0.38 -4.65 -16.39
N TRP A 229 -0.70 -5.74 -17.08
CA TRP A 229 -0.04 -7.02 -16.91
C TRP A 229 1.22 -7.10 -17.79
N CYS A 230 2.25 -7.81 -17.31
CA CYS A 230 3.47 -8.03 -18.07
C CYS A 230 3.18 -9.04 -19.20
N PRO A 231 3.49 -8.73 -20.47
CA PRO A 231 3.19 -9.61 -21.59
C PRO A 231 4.01 -10.91 -21.59
N ASP A 232 5.22 -10.88 -21.01
CA ASP A 232 6.10 -12.05 -20.92
C ASP A 232 5.72 -12.97 -19.74
N ARG A 233 5.01 -12.42 -18.73
CA ARG A 233 4.58 -13.10 -17.51
C ARG A 233 3.28 -12.48 -16.99
N GLU A 234 2.14 -12.97 -17.46
CA GLU A 234 0.83 -12.40 -17.15
C GLU A 234 0.46 -12.48 -15.66
N GLU A 235 1.20 -13.26 -14.85
CA GLU A 235 1.02 -13.35 -13.40
C GLU A 235 1.55 -12.11 -12.65
N HIS A 236 2.36 -11.28 -13.30
CA HIS A 236 2.92 -10.05 -12.74
C HIS A 236 2.44 -8.84 -13.51
N GLY A 237 2.36 -7.69 -12.83
CA GLY A 237 1.87 -6.47 -13.45
C GLY A 237 2.24 -5.24 -12.65
N TYR A 238 1.64 -4.12 -12.99
CA TYR A 238 1.64 -2.93 -12.15
C TYR A 238 0.26 -2.28 -12.13
N LEU A 239 -0.03 -1.60 -11.02
CA LEU A 239 -1.25 -0.84 -10.78
C LEU A 239 -0.92 0.65 -10.68
N LEU A 240 -1.66 1.46 -11.42
CA LEU A 240 -1.66 2.92 -11.32
C LEU A 240 -2.70 3.35 -10.27
N THR A 241 -2.30 4.22 -9.34
CA THR A 241 -3.21 4.75 -8.32
C THR A 241 -2.86 6.18 -7.94
N PRO A 242 -3.82 7.07 -7.64
CA PRO A 242 -3.55 8.43 -7.20
C PRO A 242 -2.70 8.47 -5.91
N LEU A 243 -1.67 9.32 -5.88
CA LEU A 243 -0.93 9.62 -4.63
C LEU A 243 -1.67 10.59 -3.73
N PHE A 244 -2.72 11.24 -4.23
CA PHE A 244 -3.48 12.25 -3.51
C PHE A 244 -4.98 11.97 -3.61
N LYS A 245 -5.71 12.31 -2.56
CA LYS A 245 -7.17 12.35 -2.56
C LYS A 245 -7.64 13.74 -2.21
N CYS A 246 -8.64 14.21 -2.94
CA CYS A 246 -9.31 15.47 -2.68
C CYS A 246 -10.53 15.22 -1.80
N SER A 247 -10.59 15.92 -0.67
CA SER A 247 -11.73 15.87 0.26
C SER A 247 -12.31 17.27 0.45
N THR A 248 -13.64 17.35 0.56
CA THR A 248 -14.32 18.60 0.91
C THR A 248 -14.41 18.73 2.42
N ASN A 249 -14.06 19.89 2.97
CA ASN A 249 -14.23 20.15 4.39
C ASN A 249 -15.72 20.08 4.75
N PRO A 250 -16.14 19.22 5.71
CA PRO A 250 -17.56 19.09 6.06
C PRO A 250 -18.16 20.37 6.63
N ARG A 251 -17.33 21.30 7.15
CA ARG A 251 -17.79 22.59 7.68
C ARG A 251 -17.87 23.69 6.63
N VAL A 252 -17.14 23.56 5.52
CA VAL A 252 -17.02 24.60 4.49
C VAL A 252 -17.00 23.94 3.12
N ALA A 253 -18.13 23.93 2.43
CA ALA A 253 -18.31 23.23 1.15
C ALA A 253 -17.36 23.70 0.03
N THR A 254 -16.85 24.93 0.13
CA THR A 254 -15.91 25.55 -0.83
C THR A 254 -14.45 25.30 -0.50
N ALA A 255 -14.12 24.75 0.68
CA ALA A 255 -12.75 24.48 1.07
C ALA A 255 -12.37 23.02 0.76
N HIS A 256 -11.38 22.84 -0.11
CA HIS A 256 -10.86 21.53 -0.51
C HIS A 256 -9.51 21.27 0.13
N ARG A 257 -9.27 20.00 0.46
CA ARG A 257 -8.00 19.54 1.03
C ARG A 257 -7.47 18.38 0.21
N TRP A 258 -6.22 18.50 -0.19
CA TRP A 258 -5.44 17.44 -0.82
C TRP A 258 -4.68 16.70 0.26
N ASN A 259 -4.93 15.41 0.40
CA ASN A 259 -4.21 14.55 1.33
C ASN A 259 -3.41 13.54 0.53
N MET A 260 -2.13 13.40 0.87
CA MET A 260 -1.32 12.31 0.34
C MET A 260 -1.82 10.99 0.90
N VAL A 261 -1.89 9.97 0.04
CA VAL A 261 -2.38 8.63 0.39
C VAL A 261 -1.19 7.70 0.56
N ASP A 262 -1.20 6.90 1.62
CA ASP A 262 -0.33 5.73 1.71
C ASP A 262 -0.87 4.62 0.79
N VAL A 263 -0.37 4.63 -0.44
CA VAL A 263 -0.75 3.68 -1.50
C VAL A 263 -0.35 2.24 -1.18
N MET A 264 0.63 2.04 -0.30
CA MET A 264 1.17 0.73 0.10
C MET A 264 0.46 0.14 1.29
N ALA A 265 -0.14 0.95 2.18
CA ALA A 265 -0.81 0.47 3.40
C ALA A 265 -1.76 -0.71 3.14
N ARG A 266 -2.58 -0.60 2.07
CA ARG A 266 -3.58 -1.60 1.69
C ARG A 266 -3.02 -2.91 1.14
N MET A 267 -1.75 -2.94 0.75
CA MET A 267 -1.06 -4.13 0.22
C MET A 267 0.28 -4.36 0.91
N SER A 268 0.39 -3.92 2.15
CA SER A 268 1.56 -4.12 3.02
C SER A 268 1.78 -5.60 3.37
N LYS A 269 0.75 -6.42 3.20
CA LYS A 269 0.77 -7.88 3.35
C LYS A 269 0.32 -8.55 2.06
N PRO A 270 0.67 -9.84 1.84
CA PRO A 270 0.08 -10.63 0.77
C PRO A 270 -1.44 -10.51 0.78
N THR A 271 -2.00 -10.09 -0.35
CA THR A 271 -3.40 -9.66 -0.48
C THR A 271 -4.09 -10.44 -1.58
N GLU A 272 -5.26 -10.98 -1.28
CA GLU A 272 -6.11 -11.66 -2.24
C GLU A 272 -6.60 -10.66 -3.30
N CYS A 273 -6.34 -10.91 -4.59
CA CYS A 273 -6.67 -9.99 -5.67
C CYS A 273 -7.67 -10.59 -6.66
N PHE A 274 -8.55 -9.73 -7.16
CA PHE A 274 -9.49 -10.01 -8.23
C PHE A 274 -9.27 -9.01 -9.36
N TYR A 275 -9.45 -9.42 -10.60
CA TYR A 275 -9.35 -8.51 -11.75
C TYR A 275 -10.53 -8.67 -12.69
N ASN A 276 -10.88 -7.57 -13.36
CA ASN A 276 -11.84 -7.59 -14.46
C ASN A 276 -11.08 -7.66 -15.78
N LYS A 277 -11.55 -8.50 -16.71
CA LYS A 277 -11.08 -8.54 -18.08
C LYS A 277 -12.27 -8.83 -18.98
N ASP A 278 -12.50 -7.97 -19.96
CA ASP A 278 -13.61 -8.10 -20.92
C ASP A 278 -14.98 -8.24 -20.22
N GLY A 279 -15.19 -7.50 -19.12
CA GLY A 279 -16.41 -7.54 -18.32
C GLY A 279 -16.55 -8.77 -17.41
N ASN A 280 -15.62 -9.72 -17.44
CA ASN A 280 -15.63 -10.91 -16.60
C ASN A 280 -14.69 -10.75 -15.40
N TRP A 281 -15.11 -11.24 -14.24
CA TRP A 281 -14.31 -11.22 -13.02
C TRP A 281 -13.50 -12.50 -12.87
N TYR A 282 -12.26 -12.38 -12.45
CA TYR A 282 -11.36 -13.49 -12.20
C TYR A 282 -10.65 -13.31 -10.86
N TYR A 283 -10.36 -14.42 -10.20
CA TYR A 283 -9.48 -14.43 -9.03
C TYR A 283 -8.02 -14.49 -9.50
N ALA A 284 -7.26 -13.44 -9.26
CA ALA A 284 -5.88 -13.30 -9.74
C ALA A 284 -4.90 -14.15 -8.93
N GLY A 285 -5.16 -14.34 -7.63
CA GLY A 285 -4.23 -14.95 -6.69
C GLY A 285 -3.89 -14.03 -5.52
N VAL A 286 -2.77 -14.34 -4.87
CA VAL A 286 -2.25 -13.59 -3.72
C VAL A 286 -1.07 -12.74 -4.18
N TYR A 287 -1.17 -11.43 -3.99
CA TYR A 287 -0.17 -10.48 -4.47
C TYR A 287 0.51 -9.73 -3.34
N ARG A 288 1.79 -9.43 -3.54
CA ARG A 288 2.55 -8.45 -2.77
C ARG A 288 2.82 -7.26 -3.67
N ALA A 289 2.53 -6.06 -3.17
CA ALA A 289 2.88 -4.83 -3.86
C ALA A 289 4.31 -4.39 -3.53
N PHE A 290 4.93 -3.65 -4.44
CA PHE A 290 6.15 -2.89 -4.20
C PHE A 290 6.15 -1.60 -5.02
N ARG A 291 6.98 -0.63 -4.66
CA ARG A 291 6.99 0.68 -5.33
C ARG A 291 7.89 0.67 -6.56
N LEU A 292 7.33 1.10 -7.68
CA LEU A 292 8.05 1.49 -8.89
C LEU A 292 8.15 3.02 -8.96
N ASP A 293 8.89 3.53 -9.92
CA ASP A 293 8.91 4.97 -10.23
C ASP A 293 7.52 5.47 -10.58
N ASP A 294 7.15 6.60 -9.98
CA ASP A 294 5.87 7.26 -10.24
C ASP A 294 5.74 7.66 -11.70
N LEU A 295 4.48 7.78 -12.15
CA LEU A 295 4.20 8.17 -13.51
C LEU A 295 4.72 9.59 -13.78
N THR A 296 5.45 9.75 -14.86
CA THR A 296 5.89 11.07 -15.35
C THR A 296 4.75 11.81 -16.04
N THR A 297 4.91 13.12 -16.25
CA THR A 297 3.91 13.92 -17.00
C THR A 297 3.79 13.47 -18.46
N LYS A 298 4.90 13.08 -19.09
CA LYS A 298 4.91 12.50 -20.45
C LYS A 298 4.11 11.20 -20.52
N GLU A 299 4.31 10.31 -19.55
CA GLU A 299 3.53 9.06 -19.48
C GLU A 299 2.04 9.34 -19.21
N TRP A 300 1.73 10.34 -18.38
CA TRP A 300 0.35 10.78 -18.15
C TRP A 300 -0.32 11.24 -19.45
N GLU A 301 0.36 12.03 -20.28
CA GLU A 301 -0.14 12.47 -21.59
C GLU A 301 -0.37 11.30 -22.57
N ALA A 302 0.39 10.20 -22.41
CA ALA A 302 0.26 8.99 -23.22
C ALA A 302 -0.83 8.03 -22.73
N LEU A 303 -1.43 8.26 -21.55
CA LEU A 303 -2.53 7.44 -21.05
C LEU A 303 -3.81 7.65 -21.88
N SER A 304 -4.65 6.61 -21.94
CA SER A 304 -5.97 6.74 -22.56
C SER A 304 -6.86 7.72 -21.80
N ALA A 305 -7.85 8.30 -22.50
CA ALA A 305 -8.85 9.17 -21.89
C ALA A 305 -9.65 8.45 -20.78
N GLU A 306 -9.86 7.14 -20.92
CA GLU A 306 -10.62 6.32 -19.96
C GLU A 306 -9.80 6.10 -18.67
N THR A 307 -8.52 5.76 -18.80
CA THR A 307 -7.61 5.58 -17.66
C THR A 307 -7.41 6.88 -16.89
N THR A 308 -7.17 8.00 -17.60
CA THR A 308 -7.03 9.32 -16.96
C THR A 308 -8.31 9.72 -16.23
N GLN A 309 -9.49 9.51 -16.83
CA GLN A 309 -10.77 9.74 -16.16
C GLN A 309 -10.97 8.85 -14.94
N ALA A 310 -10.60 7.57 -15.00
CA ALA A 310 -10.69 6.66 -13.86
C ALA A 310 -9.84 7.16 -12.68
N LEU A 311 -8.58 7.53 -12.93
CA LEU A 311 -7.67 8.08 -11.91
C LEU A 311 -8.18 9.41 -11.33
N VAL A 312 -8.71 10.30 -12.17
CA VAL A 312 -9.30 11.58 -11.72
C VAL A 312 -10.54 11.34 -10.86
N ARG A 313 -11.45 10.46 -11.27
CA ARG A 313 -12.64 10.09 -10.49
C ARG A 313 -12.23 9.49 -9.15
N GLU A 314 -11.24 8.61 -9.14
CA GLU A 314 -10.71 8.00 -7.91
C GLU A 314 -10.11 9.06 -6.98
N THR A 315 -9.42 10.06 -7.53
CA THR A 315 -8.81 11.18 -6.79
C THR A 315 -9.87 12.00 -6.04
N ILE A 316 -11.03 12.23 -6.63
CA ILE A 316 -12.10 13.08 -6.08
C ILE A 316 -13.26 12.30 -5.48
N ALA A 317 -13.15 10.97 -5.36
CA ALA A 317 -14.20 10.08 -4.86
C ALA A 317 -14.73 10.44 -3.47
N ALA A 318 -13.88 11.04 -2.61
CA ALA A 318 -14.27 11.47 -1.26
C ALA A 318 -15.07 12.80 -1.25
N ARG A 319 -15.32 13.43 -2.40
CA ARG A 319 -16.13 14.65 -2.51
C ARG A 319 -17.60 14.27 -2.68
N LYS A 320 -18.46 14.87 -1.86
CA LYS A 320 -19.92 14.67 -1.93
C LYS A 320 -20.56 15.33 -3.16
N ASN A 321 -19.92 16.38 -3.71
CA ASN A 321 -20.43 17.18 -4.82
C ASN A 321 -19.34 17.31 -5.89
N THR A 322 -19.33 16.40 -6.86
CA THR A 322 -18.40 16.43 -7.98
C THR A 322 -19.08 17.08 -9.18
N SER A 323 -18.67 18.30 -9.53
CA SER A 323 -19.07 18.97 -10.77
C SER A 323 -18.11 18.62 -11.92
N PRO A 324 -18.53 18.76 -13.20
CA PRO A 324 -17.62 18.63 -14.34
C PRO A 324 -16.40 19.55 -14.25
N GLN A 325 -16.55 20.76 -13.69
CA GLN A 325 -15.45 21.69 -13.43
C GLN A 325 -14.38 21.08 -12.52
N ASN A 326 -14.77 20.38 -11.45
CA ASN A 326 -13.84 19.71 -10.54
C ASN A 326 -13.01 18.62 -11.26
N MET A 327 -13.65 17.90 -12.19
CA MET A 327 -12.95 16.89 -12.98
C MET A 327 -11.92 17.55 -13.89
N TYR A 328 -12.31 18.61 -14.62
CA TYR A 328 -11.40 19.36 -15.48
C TYR A 328 -10.20 19.93 -14.72
N GLU A 329 -10.43 20.61 -13.60
CA GLU A 329 -9.35 21.18 -12.76
C GLU A 329 -8.40 20.09 -12.25
N THR A 330 -8.94 18.95 -11.80
CA THR A 330 -8.12 17.82 -11.33
C THR A 330 -7.27 17.24 -12.46
N THR A 331 -7.83 17.10 -13.67
CA THR A 331 -7.08 16.69 -14.87
C THR A 331 -5.93 17.65 -15.18
N GLN A 332 -6.17 18.96 -15.12
CA GLN A 332 -5.12 19.97 -15.36
C GLN A 332 -4.00 19.91 -14.32
N LEU A 333 -4.32 19.62 -13.06
CA LEU A 333 -3.32 19.44 -12.01
C LEU A 333 -2.42 18.22 -12.24
N TYR A 334 -2.95 17.13 -12.81
CA TYR A 334 -2.13 15.99 -13.22
C TYR A 334 -1.27 16.32 -14.44
N ALA A 335 -1.84 16.97 -15.46
CA ALA A 335 -1.10 17.37 -16.66
C ALA A 335 0.08 18.30 -16.32
N ALA A 336 -0.10 19.20 -15.35
CA ALA A 336 0.96 20.08 -14.86
C ALA A 336 1.96 19.41 -13.90
N GLY A 337 1.73 18.14 -13.52
CA GLY A 337 2.57 17.39 -12.57
C GLY A 337 2.41 17.81 -11.10
N ALA A 338 1.41 18.64 -10.78
CA ALA A 338 1.10 19.04 -9.41
C ALA A 338 0.49 17.87 -8.60
N LEU A 339 -0.28 17.02 -9.26
CA LEU A 339 -0.69 15.72 -8.75
C LEU A 339 0.11 14.62 -9.43
N ARG A 340 0.33 13.53 -8.71
CA ARG A 340 1.18 12.42 -9.15
C ARG A 340 0.41 11.10 -9.05
N VAL A 341 0.73 10.18 -9.95
CA VAL A 341 0.19 8.82 -9.97
C VAL A 341 1.28 7.87 -9.50
N ALA A 342 1.00 7.11 -8.45
CA ALA A 342 1.85 6.03 -8.01
C ALA A 342 1.77 4.86 -8.99
N CYS A 343 2.94 4.32 -9.33
CA CYS A 343 3.05 3.02 -9.97
C CYS A 343 3.44 1.97 -8.91
N LEU A 344 2.58 0.97 -8.74
CA LEU A 344 2.79 -0.13 -7.80
C LEU A 344 3.05 -1.41 -8.59
N GLY A 345 4.24 -1.99 -8.47
CA GLY A 345 4.51 -3.33 -9.00
C GLY A 345 3.70 -4.37 -8.23
N LEU A 346 3.12 -5.32 -8.97
CA LEU A 346 2.30 -6.42 -8.48
C LEU A 346 3.06 -7.73 -8.69
N GLN A 347 3.58 -8.30 -7.59
CA GLN A 347 4.19 -9.62 -7.59
C GLN A 347 3.17 -10.66 -7.13
N CYS A 348 2.86 -11.62 -7.98
CA CYS A 348 2.14 -12.83 -7.55
C CYS A 348 3.06 -13.65 -6.65
N VAL A 349 2.63 -13.87 -5.41
CA VAL A 349 3.38 -14.65 -4.40
C VAL A 349 2.72 -15.99 -4.10
N GLY A 350 1.57 -16.29 -4.70
CA GLY A 350 0.89 -17.57 -4.57
C GLY A 350 -0.53 -17.53 -5.10
N PHE A 351 -1.19 -18.69 -5.08
CA PHE A 351 -2.57 -18.84 -5.53
C PHE A 351 -3.37 -19.70 -4.55
N ASN A 352 -4.36 -19.11 -3.88
CA ASN A 352 -5.15 -19.82 -2.87
C ASN A 352 -6.24 -20.67 -3.54
N LYS A 353 -5.92 -21.92 -3.86
CA LYS A 353 -6.85 -22.86 -4.53
C LYS A 353 -8.15 -23.07 -3.75
N ALA A 354 -8.11 -23.03 -2.42
CA ALA A 354 -9.31 -23.18 -1.59
C ALA A 354 -10.23 -21.96 -1.71
N MET A 355 -9.66 -20.74 -1.64
CA MET A 355 -10.39 -19.49 -1.90
C MET A 355 -11.03 -19.49 -3.29
N TYR A 356 -10.23 -19.77 -4.32
CA TYR A 356 -10.69 -19.81 -5.70
C TYR A 356 -11.90 -20.74 -5.89
N ARG A 357 -11.82 -21.97 -5.40
CA ARG A 357 -12.92 -22.94 -5.48
C ARG A 357 -14.15 -22.48 -4.70
N ALA A 358 -13.97 -21.95 -3.50
CA ALA A 358 -15.07 -21.47 -2.66
C ALA A 358 -15.81 -20.29 -3.31
N VAL A 359 -15.09 -19.35 -3.92
CA VAL A 359 -15.66 -18.22 -4.67
C VAL A 359 -16.46 -18.70 -5.88
N LEU A 360 -15.90 -19.64 -6.67
CA LEU A 360 -16.61 -20.22 -7.81
C LEU A 360 -17.86 -21.01 -7.40
N GLU A 361 -17.77 -21.79 -6.32
CA GLU A 361 -18.91 -22.54 -5.80
C GLU A 361 -20.02 -21.60 -5.31
N GLN A 362 -19.66 -20.50 -4.65
CA GLN A 362 -20.62 -19.47 -4.25
C GLN A 362 -21.28 -18.82 -5.47
N ALA A 363 -20.51 -18.47 -6.51
CA ALA A 363 -21.05 -17.91 -7.75
C ALA A 363 -22.02 -18.88 -8.43
N ALA A 364 -21.68 -20.16 -8.51
CA ALA A 364 -22.55 -21.20 -9.07
C ALA A 364 -23.85 -21.37 -8.26
N LYS A 365 -23.77 -21.40 -6.93
CA LYS A 365 -24.95 -21.44 -6.05
C LYS A 365 -25.84 -20.23 -6.24
N CYS A 366 -25.25 -19.04 -6.37
CA CYS A 366 -25.95 -17.79 -6.65
C CYS A 366 -26.70 -17.84 -8.00
N ALA A 367 -26.09 -18.41 -9.03
CA ALA A 367 -26.71 -18.57 -10.35
C ALA A 367 -27.92 -19.53 -10.31
N ILE A 368 -27.81 -20.65 -9.59
CA ILE A 368 -28.89 -21.67 -9.51
C ILE A 368 -30.05 -21.18 -8.64
N ALA A 369 -29.76 -20.55 -7.50
CA ALA A 369 -30.80 -20.20 -6.53
C ALA A 369 -31.75 -19.10 -7.02
N GLY A 370 -31.34 -18.28 -8.01
CA GLY A 370 -32.11 -17.15 -8.57
C GLY A 370 -32.50 -16.06 -7.55
N LYS A 371 -32.17 -16.26 -6.27
CA LYS A 371 -32.50 -15.40 -5.14
C LYS A 371 -31.25 -15.19 -4.32
N TRP A 372 -30.61 -14.06 -4.53
CA TRP A 372 -29.65 -13.54 -3.58
C TRP A 372 -30.40 -13.15 -2.30
N LYS A 373 -30.11 -13.86 -1.20
CA LYS A 373 -30.79 -13.71 0.11
C LYS A 373 -30.54 -12.35 0.81
N GLY A 374 -29.99 -11.35 0.11
CA GLY A 374 -29.50 -10.11 0.70
C GLY A 374 -30.45 -8.92 0.63
N THR A 375 -31.46 -8.92 -0.24
CA THR A 375 -32.51 -7.91 -0.17
C THR A 375 -33.52 -8.35 0.88
N PRO A 376 -33.54 -7.75 2.09
CA PRO A 376 -34.75 -7.84 2.90
C PRO A 376 -35.93 -7.43 2.00
N PRO A 377 -37.06 -8.16 2.05
CA PRO A 377 -38.23 -7.76 1.28
C PRO A 377 -38.49 -6.27 1.54
N PRO A 378 -38.84 -5.48 0.50
CA PRO A 378 -39.14 -4.07 0.70
C PRO A 378 -40.10 -3.97 1.89
N PRO A 379 -39.81 -3.09 2.87
CA PRO A 379 -40.66 -2.98 4.04
C PRO A 379 -42.09 -2.80 3.54
N ALA A 380 -43.00 -3.66 4.02
CA ALA A 380 -44.41 -3.55 3.66
C ALA A 380 -44.85 -2.09 3.85
N PRO A 381 -45.60 -1.51 2.90
CA PRO A 381 -46.01 -0.11 2.97
C PRO A 381 -46.83 0.09 4.26
N GLY A 382 -46.21 0.59 5.32
CA GLY A 382 -46.86 0.77 6.62
C GLY A 382 -45.96 0.69 7.87
N ALA A 383 -44.73 0.16 7.81
CA ALA A 383 -43.89 0.00 9.01
C ALA A 383 -42.84 1.12 9.18
N GLY A 384 -43.20 2.13 9.97
CA GLY A 384 -42.36 2.90 10.91
C GLY A 384 -40.92 3.29 10.56
N LEU A 385 -40.68 4.61 10.55
CA LEU A 385 -39.38 5.28 10.55
C LEU A 385 -38.47 4.81 11.71
N GLY A 386 -37.61 3.83 11.46
CA GLY A 386 -36.56 3.39 12.39
C GLY A 386 -35.18 3.65 11.80
N ALA A 387 -34.49 4.66 12.33
CA ALA A 387 -33.10 4.98 11.99
C ALA A 387 -32.17 3.80 12.28
N GLY A 388 -31.41 3.34 11.28
CA GLY A 388 -30.50 2.21 11.43
C GLY A 388 -29.35 2.22 10.45
N GLY A 389 -28.16 2.55 10.95
CA GLY A 389 -26.88 1.96 10.55
C GLY A 389 -26.38 2.18 9.13
N VAL A 390 -25.85 3.37 8.86
CA VAL A 390 -24.93 3.60 7.74
C VAL A 390 -23.63 2.85 8.03
N TRP A 391 -23.47 1.65 7.47
CA TRP A 391 -22.16 1.00 7.42
C TRP A 391 -21.27 1.84 6.51
N ASN A 392 -20.23 2.44 7.08
CA ASN A 392 -19.13 3.07 6.35
C ASN A 392 -18.35 1.98 5.60
N ALA A 393 -18.91 1.48 4.51
CA ALA A 393 -18.14 0.98 3.39
C ALA A 393 -17.62 2.22 2.64
N ALA A 394 -16.52 2.81 3.13
CA ALA A 394 -15.64 3.60 2.28
C ALA A 394 -14.85 2.66 1.34
N GLY A 395 -15.56 1.69 0.73
CA GLY A 395 -15.09 0.96 -0.42
C GLY A 395 -15.38 1.84 -1.62
N ASP A 396 -14.33 2.16 -2.37
CA ASP A 396 -14.38 2.81 -3.68
C ASP A 396 -15.37 2.05 -4.59
N VAL A 397 -16.64 2.40 -4.53
CA VAL A 397 -17.65 2.00 -5.52
C VAL A 397 -17.77 3.16 -6.49
N ILE A 398 -16.85 3.20 -7.46
CA ILE A 398 -17.13 3.81 -8.75
C ILE A 398 -17.31 2.64 -9.71
N ASP A 399 -18.49 2.05 -9.68
CA ASP A 399 -18.91 1.18 -10.78
C ASP A 399 -19.27 2.09 -11.96
N GLY A 400 -18.29 2.28 -12.84
CA GLY A 400 -18.42 3.08 -14.06
C GLY A 400 -19.17 2.39 -15.19
N SER A 401 -19.64 1.15 -15.00
CA SER A 401 -20.29 0.33 -16.04
C SER A 401 -21.81 0.55 -16.11
N GLY A 402 -22.24 1.81 -16.00
CA GLY A 402 -23.64 2.24 -16.14
C GLY A 402 -23.99 2.95 -17.46
N ILE A 403 -23.13 2.90 -18.49
CA ILE A 403 -23.48 3.40 -19.83
C ILE A 403 -23.71 2.21 -20.77
N ALA A 404 -24.87 1.59 -20.61
CA ALA A 404 -25.44 0.75 -21.66
C ALA A 404 -26.02 1.68 -22.75
N GLY A 405 -25.39 1.67 -23.94
CA GLY A 405 -26.07 1.87 -25.22
C GLY A 405 -26.56 3.28 -25.58
N MET A 406 -25.66 4.15 -26.04
CA MET A 406 -25.98 5.07 -27.14
C MET A 406 -25.09 4.71 -28.32
N SER A 407 -25.61 3.82 -29.17
CA SER A 407 -25.03 3.51 -30.46
C SER A 407 -25.23 4.73 -31.38
N ILE A 408 -24.18 5.54 -31.55
CA ILE A 408 -24.12 6.54 -32.62
C ILE A 408 -23.66 5.79 -33.86
N GLY A 409 -24.62 5.45 -34.73
CA GLY A 409 -24.35 4.92 -36.06
C GLY A 409 -23.64 5.97 -36.91
N GLY A 410 -22.31 5.88 -36.96
CA GLY A 410 -21.46 6.56 -37.93
C GLY A 410 -21.32 5.70 -39.19
N ASN A 411 -22.03 6.08 -40.25
CA ASN A 411 -21.95 5.48 -41.57
C ASN A 411 -20.67 5.99 -42.26
N GLU A 412 -19.58 5.23 -42.20
CA GLU A 412 -18.36 5.54 -42.96
C GLU A 412 -18.41 4.95 -44.36
N ASN A 413 -18.52 5.83 -45.34
CA ASN A 413 -18.28 5.56 -46.76
C ASN A 413 -16.83 5.11 -46.98
N ALA A 414 -16.64 3.84 -47.34
CA ALA A 414 -15.39 3.35 -47.88
C ALA A 414 -15.18 3.85 -49.33
N PRO A 415 -13.99 4.37 -49.70
CA PRO A 415 -13.66 4.61 -51.10
C PRO A 415 -13.15 3.30 -51.78
N PRO A 416 -13.34 3.15 -53.10
CA PRO A 416 -13.07 1.92 -53.82
C PRO A 416 -11.57 1.68 -54.01
N GLN A 417 -11.13 0.45 -53.70
CA GLN A 417 -9.81 -0.05 -54.08
C GLN A 417 -9.74 -0.22 -55.61
N SER A 418 -8.80 0.50 -56.23
CA SER A 418 -8.35 0.23 -57.60
C SER A 418 -7.10 -0.65 -57.53
N GLY A 419 -7.14 -1.77 -58.26
CA GLY A 419 -6.08 -2.76 -58.24
C GLY A 419 -4.83 -2.35 -59.02
N LYS A 420 -3.79 -3.17 -58.90
CA LYS A 420 -2.72 -3.26 -59.90
C LYS A 420 -2.12 -4.66 -59.94
N ALA A 421 -1.68 -4.98 -61.14
CA ALA A 421 -1.46 -6.31 -61.68
C ALA A 421 -0.12 -6.94 -61.29
N LYS A 422 -0.10 -8.25 -61.47
CA LYS A 422 1.05 -9.10 -61.77
C LYS A 422 2.14 -8.39 -62.59
N LYS A 423 3.39 -8.62 -62.19
CA LYS A 423 4.39 -9.26 -63.05
C LYS A 423 5.36 -10.04 -62.18
#